data_AF-A0A7S2JMI1-F1
#
_entry.id   AF-A0A7S2JMI1-F1
#
_cell.length_a   1.000
_cell.length_b   1.000
_cell.length_c   1.000
_cell.angle_alpha   90.00
_cell.angle_beta   90.00
_cell.angle_gamma   90.00
#
_symmetry.space_group_name_H-M   'P 1'
#
loop_
_entity.id
_entity.type
_entity.pdbx_description
1 polymer ?
#
loop_
_entity_poly.entity_id
_entity_poly.type
_entity_poly.pdbx_seq_one_letter_code
_entity_poly.pdbx_strand_id
1 'polypeptide(L)'
;MADVYASPLGTSVVQIKHVPPRPPSLDGCVHACHLASSVDIPTLTQTLSRFGELLHVGSINAASTRCTFTRHEAARAASGHMFRVEDRLGVGAYVSLEFNDRPYDDRGWCVAEEIFATECLLRVELPLMARPKAVSLSEGGEATLLRPRPRHPTDIEEAIGRATFTGSGDRKTVLQIYLTYQMRLDAASFPLTAAPL
;
A
#
# COMPACT_ATOMS: atom_id res chain seq x y z
N MET A 1 14.34 -4.88 -10.86
CA MET A 1 13.36 -5.68 -10.08
C MET A 1 12.03 -4.97 -9.88
N ALA A 2 11.97 -3.63 -9.84
CA ALA A 2 10.69 -2.90 -9.77
C ALA A 2 9.77 -3.16 -10.98
N ASP A 3 10.32 -3.44 -12.16
CA ASP A 3 9.57 -3.71 -13.40
C ASP A 3 8.72 -5.00 -13.33
N VAL A 4 8.98 -5.89 -12.37
CA VAL A 4 8.28 -7.17 -12.19
C VAL A 4 7.14 -7.06 -11.16
N TYR A 5 7.22 -6.09 -10.23
CA TYR A 5 6.28 -5.98 -9.11
C TYR A 5 4.96 -5.29 -9.50
N ALA A 6 5.01 -4.42 -10.51
CA ALA A 6 3.85 -3.66 -10.99
C ALA A 6 3.80 -3.65 -12.53
N SER A 7 3.81 -4.83 -13.14
CA SER A 7 3.67 -4.91 -14.61
C SER A 7 2.32 -4.31 -15.02
N PRO A 8 2.31 -3.28 -15.90
CA PRO A 8 1.05 -2.73 -16.41
C PRO A 8 0.28 -3.76 -17.25
N LEU A 9 0.94 -4.81 -17.73
CA LEU A 9 0.33 -5.93 -18.48
C LEU A 9 -0.12 -7.08 -17.55
N GLY A 10 0.21 -7.00 -16.26
CA GLY A 10 -0.26 -7.92 -15.24
C GLY A 10 -1.75 -7.75 -14.96
N THR A 11 -2.35 -8.74 -14.28
CA THR A 11 -3.72 -8.59 -13.76
C THR A 11 -3.69 -7.57 -12.62
N SER A 12 -4.14 -6.34 -12.89
CA SER A 12 -4.28 -5.29 -11.87
C SER A 12 -5.73 -5.29 -11.37
N VAL A 13 -6.00 -5.93 -10.24
CA VAL A 13 -7.34 -5.93 -9.63
C VAL A 13 -7.61 -4.53 -9.11
N VAL A 14 -8.40 -3.76 -9.87
CA VAL A 14 -8.80 -2.42 -9.46
C VAL A 14 -10.07 -2.50 -8.60
N GLN A 15 -10.02 -1.75 -7.49
CA GLN A 15 -11.13 -1.19 -6.70
C GLN A 15 -12.05 -2.12 -5.90
N ILE A 16 -11.54 -2.76 -4.84
CA ILE A 16 -12.30 -2.78 -3.57
C ILE A 16 -11.91 -1.51 -2.82
N LYS A 17 -12.72 -0.44 -2.95
CA LYS A 17 -12.50 0.79 -2.16
C LYS A 17 -13.02 0.66 -0.73
N HIS A 18 -14.11 -0.09 -0.58
CA HIS A 18 -14.73 -0.30 0.71
C HIS A 18 -13.94 -1.32 1.52
N VAL A 19 -13.24 -0.85 2.55
CA VAL A 19 -12.71 -1.73 3.58
C VAL A 19 -13.89 -2.19 4.44
N PRO A 20 -14.08 -3.50 4.69
CA PRO A 20 -15.15 -3.96 5.57
C PRO A 20 -15.03 -3.31 6.95
N PRO A 21 -16.12 -3.20 7.73
CA PRO A 21 -16.05 -2.73 9.10
C PRO A 21 -15.00 -3.52 9.89
N ARG A 22 -14.20 -2.80 10.68
CA ARG A 22 -13.17 -3.41 11.51
C ARG A 22 -13.80 -4.40 12.50
N PRO A 23 -13.35 -5.67 12.53
CA PRO A 23 -13.80 -6.63 13.54
C PRO A 23 -13.41 -6.17 14.95
N PRO A 24 -14.31 -6.28 15.96
CA PRO A 24 -13.98 -5.89 17.33
C PRO A 24 -12.75 -6.61 17.90
N SER A 25 -12.51 -7.87 17.49
CA SER A 25 -11.35 -8.65 17.90
C SER A 25 -10.00 -8.16 17.36
N LEU A 26 -10.02 -7.29 16.35
CA LEU A 26 -8.84 -6.68 15.75
C LEU A 26 -8.72 -5.18 16.08
N ASP A 27 -9.66 -4.64 16.87
CA ASP A 27 -9.62 -3.25 17.31
C ASP A 27 -8.40 -3.02 18.20
N GLY A 28 -7.59 -2.00 17.87
CA GLY A 28 -6.34 -1.74 18.59
C GLY A 28 -5.22 -2.78 18.43
N CYS A 29 -5.37 -3.85 17.64
CA CYS A 29 -4.38 -4.93 17.57
C CYS A 29 -3.24 -4.63 16.59
N VAL A 30 -2.00 -4.81 17.07
CA VAL A 30 -0.78 -4.76 16.28
C VAL A 30 0.09 -5.99 16.53
N HIS A 31 0.95 -6.28 15.56
CA HIS A 31 2.03 -7.25 15.69
C HIS A 31 3.37 -6.52 15.64
N ALA A 32 4.16 -6.64 16.71
CA ALA A 32 5.55 -6.21 16.71
C ALA A 32 6.40 -7.35 16.15
N CYS A 33 7.18 -7.07 15.13
CA CYS A 33 7.91 -8.05 14.33
C CYS A 33 9.41 -7.76 14.34
N HIS A 34 10.21 -8.81 14.11
CA HIS A 34 11.67 -8.73 13.97
C HIS A 34 12.36 -8.05 15.16
N LEU A 35 11.82 -8.27 16.37
CA LEU A 35 12.40 -7.77 17.61
C LEU A 35 13.80 -8.34 17.82
N ALA A 36 14.76 -7.49 18.19
CA ALA A 36 16.07 -7.95 18.61
C ALA A 36 15.96 -8.88 19.82
N SER A 37 16.88 -9.84 19.94
CA SER A 37 16.89 -10.82 21.02
C SER A 37 17.03 -10.22 22.42
N SER A 38 17.53 -8.98 22.53
CA SER A 38 17.64 -8.24 23.78
C SER A 38 16.36 -7.53 24.20
N VAL A 39 15.33 -7.46 23.35
CA VAL A 39 14.08 -6.78 23.66
C VAL A 39 13.25 -7.61 24.62
N ASP A 40 12.94 -7.01 25.76
CA ASP A 40 12.03 -7.57 26.76
C ASP A 40 10.65 -6.86 26.75
N ILE A 41 9.70 -7.42 27.49
CA ILE A 41 8.34 -6.90 27.60
C ILE A 41 8.32 -5.45 28.13
N PRO A 42 9.08 -5.08 29.17
CA PRO A 42 9.16 -3.69 29.63
C PRO A 42 9.64 -2.71 28.54
N THR A 43 10.69 -3.05 27.80
CA THR A 43 11.23 -2.21 26.71
C THR A 43 10.21 -2.03 25.59
N LEU A 44 9.56 -3.13 25.19
CA LEU A 44 8.49 -3.09 24.18
C LEU A 44 7.32 -2.24 24.65
N THR A 45 6.85 -2.45 25.88
CA THR A 45 5.73 -1.71 26.49
C THR A 45 6.04 -0.22 26.55
N GLN A 46 7.22 0.16 27.04
CA GLN A 46 7.63 1.57 27.12
C GLN A 46 7.69 2.21 25.72
N THR A 47 8.17 1.47 24.73
CA THR A 47 8.29 1.97 23.36
C THR A 47 6.92 2.19 22.73
N LEU A 48 6.01 1.23 22.87
CA LEU A 48 4.67 1.30 22.29
C LEU A 48 3.73 2.26 23.04
N SER A 49 3.91 2.42 24.35
CA SER A 49 3.08 3.33 25.18
C SER A 49 3.16 4.80 24.74
N ARG A 50 4.16 5.16 23.95
CA ARG A 50 4.31 6.50 23.35
C ARG A 50 3.21 6.82 22.32
N PHE A 51 2.58 5.80 21.75
CA PHE A 51 1.50 5.97 20.77
C PHE A 51 0.10 5.93 21.41
N GLY A 52 -0.01 5.41 22.63
CA GLY A 52 -1.26 5.32 23.37
C GLY A 52 -1.21 4.25 24.47
N GLU A 53 -2.29 4.13 25.22
CA GLU A 53 -2.43 3.15 26.29
C GLU A 53 -2.56 1.72 25.74
N LEU A 54 -1.80 0.80 26.33
CA LEU A 54 -1.81 -0.62 25.98
C LEU A 54 -2.73 -1.38 26.94
N LEU A 55 -3.66 -2.16 26.37
CA LEU A 55 -4.49 -3.11 27.10
C LEU A 55 -3.74 -4.42 27.36
N HIS A 56 -2.96 -4.87 26.39
CA HIS A 56 -2.28 -6.16 26.45
C HIS A 56 -0.98 -6.15 25.66
N VAL A 57 0.03 -6.83 26.19
CA VAL A 57 1.29 -7.16 25.51
C VAL A 57 1.50 -8.66 25.71
N GLY A 58 1.53 -9.41 24.61
CA GLY A 58 1.73 -10.85 24.63
C GLY A 58 3.17 -11.24 24.98
N SER A 59 3.41 -12.54 25.16
CA SER A 59 4.77 -13.07 25.26
C SER A 59 5.54 -12.88 23.94
N ILE A 60 6.84 -12.59 24.02
CA ILE A 60 7.70 -12.53 22.83
C ILE A 60 8.07 -13.95 22.40
N ASN A 61 7.68 -14.30 21.17
CA ASN A 61 7.95 -15.60 20.55
C ASN A 61 8.49 -15.38 19.13
N ALA A 62 9.59 -16.07 18.78
CA ALA A 62 10.21 -15.98 17.46
C ALA A 62 10.42 -14.52 16.97
N ALA A 63 11.00 -13.66 17.83
CA ALA A 63 11.23 -12.25 17.55
C ALA A 63 9.95 -11.44 17.23
N SER A 64 8.79 -11.86 17.75
CA SER A 64 7.52 -11.18 17.52
C SER A 64 6.57 -11.28 18.70
N THR A 65 5.61 -10.36 18.78
CA THR A 65 4.49 -10.49 19.72
C THR A 65 3.30 -9.64 19.31
N ARG A 66 2.10 -10.06 19.74
CA ARG A 66 0.86 -9.30 19.60
C ARG A 66 0.69 -8.32 20.75
N CYS A 67 0.36 -7.08 20.41
CA CYS A 67 0.01 -6.04 21.38
C CYS A 67 -1.37 -5.48 21.05
N THR A 68 -2.10 -5.01 22.05
CA THR A 68 -3.42 -4.40 21.87
C THR A 68 -3.45 -3.05 22.57
N PHE A 69 -3.80 -2.00 21.82
CA PHE A 69 -4.06 -0.66 22.34
C PHE A 69 -5.52 -0.51 22.75
N THR A 70 -5.81 0.39 23.70
CA THR A 70 -7.19 0.78 24.04
C THR A 70 -7.92 1.43 22.87
N ARG A 71 -7.19 2.06 21.95
CA ARG A 71 -7.74 2.76 20.77
C ARG A 71 -7.05 2.32 19.51
N HIS A 72 -7.82 2.07 18.44
CA HIS A 72 -7.25 1.73 17.14
C HIS A 72 -6.41 2.84 16.51
N GLU A 73 -6.70 4.10 16.83
CA GLU A 73 -5.88 5.23 16.39
C GLU A 73 -4.41 5.09 16.86
N ALA A 74 -4.19 4.64 18.10
CA ALA A 74 -2.85 4.41 18.64
C ALA A 74 -2.15 3.25 17.91
N ALA A 75 -2.88 2.18 17.61
CA ALA A 75 -2.37 1.07 16.81
C ALA A 75 -1.94 1.52 15.40
N ARG A 76 -2.76 2.35 14.75
CA ARG A 76 -2.46 2.95 13.44
C ARG A 76 -1.25 3.88 13.49
N ALA A 77 -1.14 4.71 14.53
CA ALA A 77 0.00 5.59 14.74
C ALA A 77 1.29 4.78 14.94
N ALA A 78 1.26 3.73 15.76
CA ALA A 78 2.41 2.85 15.99
C ALA A 78 2.87 2.19 14.68
N SER A 79 1.94 1.67 13.88
CA SER A 79 2.25 1.04 12.58
C SER A 79 2.80 2.03 11.55
N GLY A 80 2.38 3.29 11.57
CA GLY A 80 2.88 4.36 10.68
C GLY A 80 4.29 4.86 11.03
N HIS A 81 4.87 4.42 12.16
CA HIS A 81 6.13 4.94 12.69
C HIS A 81 7.23 3.87 12.80
N MET A 82 7.34 3.00 11.78
CA MET A 82 8.33 1.92 11.70
C MET A 82 9.76 2.37 12.07
N PHE A 83 10.27 3.44 11.46
CA PHE A 83 11.64 3.91 11.70
C PHE A 83 11.88 4.42 13.13
N ARG A 84 10.83 4.81 13.86
CA ARG A 84 10.96 5.28 15.26
C ARG A 84 11.01 4.14 16.26
N VAL A 85 10.57 2.94 15.87
CA VAL A 85 10.61 1.77 16.76
C VAL A 85 11.91 0.99 16.62
N GLU A 86 12.56 1.03 15.45
CA GLU A 86 13.84 0.34 15.20
C GLU A 86 14.94 0.74 16.21
N ASP A 87 15.07 2.02 16.53
CA ASP A 87 16.06 2.55 17.48
C ASP A 87 15.99 1.88 18.88
N ARG A 88 14.83 1.31 19.22
CA ARG A 88 14.57 0.72 20.54
C ARG A 88 14.29 -0.78 20.49
N LEU A 89 13.75 -1.26 19.37
CA LEU A 89 13.32 -2.65 19.20
C LEU A 89 14.29 -3.48 18.34
N GLY A 90 15.30 -2.85 17.74
CA GLY A 90 16.29 -3.50 16.89
C GLY A 90 16.19 -3.08 15.43
N VAL A 91 17.32 -3.18 14.71
CA VAL A 91 17.39 -2.89 13.28
C VAL A 91 16.43 -3.81 12.52
N GLY A 92 15.55 -3.24 11.70
CA GLY A 92 14.53 -3.97 10.95
C GLY A 92 13.30 -4.38 11.75
N ALA A 93 13.20 -4.00 13.03
CA ALA A 93 12.00 -4.19 13.83
C ALA A 93 10.88 -3.24 13.38
N TYR A 94 9.66 -3.75 13.30
CA TYR A 94 8.52 -2.95 12.87
C TYR A 94 7.24 -3.34 13.58
N VAL A 95 6.25 -2.45 13.50
CA VAL A 95 4.90 -2.69 14.02
C VAL A 95 3.94 -2.74 12.84
N SER A 96 3.20 -3.84 12.72
CA SER A 96 2.17 -4.01 11.69
C SER A 96 0.79 -4.01 12.32
N LEU A 97 -0.14 -3.30 11.72
CA LEU A 97 -1.55 -3.31 12.11
C LEU A 97 -2.19 -4.63 11.66
N GLU A 98 -2.88 -5.34 12.55
CA GLU A 98 -3.53 -6.61 12.17
C GLU A 98 -4.75 -6.41 11.26
N PHE A 99 -5.42 -5.27 11.41
CA PHE A 99 -6.50 -4.86 10.52
C PHE A 99 -6.16 -3.52 9.86
N ASN A 100 -5.74 -3.56 8.59
CA ASN A 100 -5.44 -2.34 7.84
C ASN A 100 -6.75 -1.68 7.37
N ASP A 101 -7.26 -0.75 8.16
CA ASP A 101 -8.49 0.00 7.89
C ASP A 101 -8.33 1.10 6.83
N ARG A 102 -7.12 1.26 6.29
CA ARG A 102 -6.84 2.23 5.23
C ARG A 102 -7.50 1.81 3.92
N PRO A 103 -8.26 2.71 3.28
CA PRO A 103 -8.70 2.55 1.89
C PRO A 103 -7.54 2.17 0.97
N TYR A 104 -7.86 1.48 -0.13
CA TYR A 104 -6.84 1.01 -1.07
C TYR A 104 -6.11 2.18 -1.76
N ASP A 105 -6.78 3.31 -1.96
CA ASP A 105 -6.24 4.55 -2.52
C ASP A 105 -5.30 5.33 -1.57
N ASP A 106 -5.25 4.95 -0.29
CA ASP A 106 -4.28 5.48 0.67
C ASP A 106 -3.00 4.63 0.76
N ARG A 107 -2.85 3.58 -0.05
CA ARG A 107 -1.73 2.62 -0.01
C ARG A 107 -0.77 2.87 -1.18
N GLY A 108 0.50 3.13 -0.86
CA GLY A 108 1.49 3.65 -1.82
C GLY A 108 1.64 2.87 -3.12
N TRP A 109 1.89 1.57 -3.05
CA TRP A 109 2.07 0.72 -4.23
C TRP A 109 0.76 0.52 -5.02
N CYS A 110 -0.36 0.47 -4.33
CA CYS A 110 -1.69 0.33 -4.91
C CYS A 110 -2.08 1.52 -5.79
N VAL A 111 -1.71 2.74 -5.37
CA VAL A 111 -1.88 3.96 -6.17
C VAL A 111 -1.10 3.86 -7.48
N ALA A 112 0.15 3.38 -7.43
CA ALA A 112 1.00 3.22 -8.61
C ALA A 112 0.42 2.20 -9.61
N GLU A 113 -0.01 1.04 -9.13
CA GLU A 113 -0.63 -0.01 -9.94
C GLU A 113 -1.87 0.50 -10.68
N GLU A 114 -2.75 1.22 -10.00
CA GLU A 114 -3.94 1.83 -10.62
C GLU A 114 -3.56 2.85 -11.70
N ILE A 115 -2.61 3.74 -11.42
CA ILE A 115 -2.16 4.75 -12.38
C ILE A 115 -1.59 4.09 -13.63
N PHE A 116 -0.70 3.11 -13.49
CA PHE A 116 -0.07 2.46 -14.65
C PHE A 116 -1.08 1.68 -15.48
N ALA A 117 -2.02 0.97 -14.84
CA ALA A 117 -3.08 0.27 -15.55
C ALA A 117 -4.00 1.24 -16.32
N THR A 118 -4.41 2.35 -15.70
CA THR A 118 -5.32 3.33 -16.32
C THR A 118 -4.66 4.13 -17.45
N GLU A 119 -3.41 4.56 -17.28
CA GLU A 119 -2.63 5.22 -18.34
C GLU A 119 -2.41 4.29 -19.54
N CYS A 120 -2.10 3.01 -19.30
CA CYS A 120 -1.98 2.00 -20.33
C CYS A 120 -3.27 1.86 -21.15
N LEU A 121 -4.42 1.74 -20.48
CA LEU A 121 -5.74 1.63 -21.12
C LEU A 121 -6.14 2.88 -21.93
N LEU A 122 -5.65 4.06 -21.54
CA LEU A 122 -5.98 5.34 -22.20
C LEU A 122 -5.09 5.62 -23.41
N ARG A 123 -3.82 5.19 -23.37
CA ARG A 123 -2.78 5.68 -24.29
C ARG A 123 -2.21 4.62 -25.20
N VAL A 124 -2.41 3.34 -24.88
CA VAL A 124 -1.81 2.22 -25.61
C VAL A 124 -2.90 1.32 -26.17
N GLU A 125 -2.91 1.16 -27.49
CA GLU A 125 -3.74 0.15 -28.13
C GLU A 125 -3.05 -1.22 -28.04
N LEU A 126 -3.51 -2.04 -27.10
CA LEU A 126 -3.02 -3.40 -26.92
C LEU A 126 -4.04 -4.44 -27.42
N PRO A 127 -3.58 -5.59 -27.93
CA PRO A 127 -4.44 -6.77 -28.12
C PRO A 127 -5.16 -7.11 -26.81
N LEU A 128 -6.41 -7.57 -26.90
CA LEU A 128 -7.27 -7.82 -25.72
C LEU A 128 -6.58 -8.66 -24.63
N MET A 129 -5.81 -9.68 -25.03
CA MET A 129 -5.09 -10.59 -24.12
C MET A 129 -3.91 -9.94 -23.40
N ALA A 130 -3.43 -8.79 -23.89
CA ALA A 130 -2.33 -8.03 -23.31
C ALA A 130 -2.81 -6.80 -22.51
N ARG A 131 -4.11 -6.47 -22.54
CA ARG A 131 -4.66 -5.34 -21.80
C ARG A 131 -4.62 -5.63 -20.29
N PRO A 132 -4.35 -4.61 -19.44
CA PRO A 132 -4.53 -4.75 -18.01
C PRO A 132 -5.96 -5.19 -17.71
N LYS A 133 -6.11 -6.23 -16.88
CA LYS A 133 -7.43 -6.67 -16.40
C LYS A 133 -7.88 -5.78 -15.26
N ALA A 134 -8.52 -4.66 -15.56
CA ALA A 134 -8.99 -3.70 -14.57
C ALA A 134 -10.53 -3.73 -14.42
N VAL A 135 -11.01 -3.90 -13.20
CA VAL A 135 -12.44 -3.89 -12.83
C VAL A 135 -12.69 -2.83 -11.77
N SER A 136 -13.94 -2.56 -11.43
CA SER A 136 -14.33 -1.74 -10.29
C SER A 136 -15.38 -2.50 -9.50
N LEU A 137 -15.15 -2.74 -8.20
CA LEU A 137 -16.07 -3.44 -7.32
C LEU A 137 -16.83 -2.44 -6.46
N SER A 138 -18.16 -2.53 -6.49
CA SER A 138 -19.01 -1.79 -5.56
C SER A 138 -18.95 -2.40 -4.16
N GLU A 139 -19.44 -1.67 -3.16
CA GLU A 139 -19.57 -2.15 -1.78
C GLU A 139 -20.38 -3.46 -1.67
N GLY A 140 -21.32 -3.69 -2.59
CA GLY A 140 -22.12 -4.92 -2.70
C GLY A 140 -21.41 -6.08 -3.41
N GLY A 141 -20.14 -5.92 -3.83
CA GLY A 141 -19.37 -6.94 -4.54
C GLY A 141 -19.66 -7.06 -6.03
N GLU A 142 -20.44 -6.12 -6.60
CA GLU A 142 -20.71 -6.10 -8.04
C GLU A 142 -19.49 -5.59 -8.80
N ALA A 143 -18.97 -6.42 -9.71
CA ALA A 143 -17.85 -6.07 -10.58
C ALA A 143 -18.35 -5.36 -11.84
N THR A 144 -17.82 -4.18 -12.11
CA THR A 144 -18.05 -3.43 -13.34
C THR A 144 -16.73 -3.21 -14.08
N LEU A 145 -16.79 -2.97 -15.40
CA LEU A 145 -15.61 -2.60 -16.16
C LEU A 145 -15.12 -1.22 -15.72
N LEU A 146 -13.83 -1.11 -15.40
CA LEU A 146 -13.22 0.17 -15.09
C LEU A 146 -13.30 1.10 -16.31
N ARG A 147 -13.79 2.33 -16.10
CA ARG A 147 -13.74 3.39 -17.10
C ARG A 147 -12.60 4.36 -16.75
N PRO A 148 -11.40 4.18 -17.33
CA PRO A 148 -10.27 5.05 -17.00
C PRO A 148 -10.58 6.48 -17.46
N ARG A 149 -10.06 7.46 -16.70
CA ARG A 149 -10.16 8.88 -17.04
C ARG A 149 -8.76 9.49 -16.97
N PRO A 150 -8.41 10.41 -17.89
CA PRO A 150 -7.17 11.16 -17.79
C PRO A 150 -7.04 11.85 -16.44
N ARG A 151 -5.85 11.85 -15.85
CA ARG A 151 -5.51 12.58 -14.63
C ARG A 151 -4.42 13.60 -14.96
N HIS A 152 -4.42 14.75 -14.30
CA HIS A 152 -3.32 15.67 -14.45
C HIS A 152 -2.08 15.10 -13.73
N PRO A 153 -0.85 15.29 -14.24
CA PRO A 153 0.36 14.80 -13.55
C PRO A 153 0.46 15.26 -12.10
N THR A 154 0.01 16.49 -11.79
CA THR A 154 -0.02 16.99 -10.41
C THR A 154 -0.96 16.20 -9.50
N ASP A 155 -2.11 15.73 -10.01
CA ASP A 155 -3.06 14.92 -9.23
C ASP A 155 -2.43 13.58 -8.83
N ILE A 156 -1.62 13.02 -9.74
CA ILE A 156 -0.88 11.78 -9.52
C ILE A 156 0.22 11.99 -8.49
N GLU A 157 1.00 13.06 -8.62
CA GLU A 157 2.03 13.40 -7.63
C GLU A 157 1.43 13.62 -6.25
N GLU A 158 0.28 14.29 -6.15
CA GLU A 158 -0.44 14.48 -4.89
C GLU A 158 -0.99 13.17 -4.33
N ALA A 159 -1.50 12.26 -5.17
CA ALA A 159 -1.97 10.95 -4.74
C ALA A 159 -0.83 10.11 -4.17
N ILE A 160 0.30 10.03 -4.90
CA ILE A 160 1.51 9.35 -4.42
C ILE A 160 2.05 10.04 -3.16
N GLY A 161 2.02 11.37 -3.11
CA GLY A 161 2.52 12.14 -1.97
C GLY A 161 1.74 11.92 -0.68
N ARG A 162 0.42 11.70 -0.78
CA ARG A 162 -0.47 11.40 0.35
C ARG A 162 -0.48 9.93 0.77
N ALA A 163 -0.10 9.02 -0.12
CA ALA A 163 -0.17 7.59 0.15
C ALA A 163 0.80 7.13 1.25
N THR A 164 0.39 6.12 2.00
CA THR A 164 1.21 5.50 3.05
C THR A 164 2.14 4.45 2.44
N PHE A 165 3.43 4.60 2.72
CA PHE A 165 4.48 3.66 2.32
C PHE A 165 5.10 2.99 3.55
N THR A 166 5.43 1.71 3.41
CA THR A 166 6.12 0.94 4.45
C THR A 166 7.63 1.13 4.41
N GLY A 167 8.24 1.32 3.24
CA GLY A 167 9.66 1.64 3.09
C GLY A 167 9.93 3.15 3.03
N SER A 168 11.03 3.60 3.66
CA SER A 168 11.44 5.02 3.71
C SER A 168 11.79 5.58 2.33
N GLY A 169 12.24 4.72 1.43
CA GLY A 169 12.57 5.07 0.04
C GLY A 169 11.40 4.90 -0.94
N ASP A 170 10.34 4.19 -0.57
CA ASP A 170 9.34 3.72 -1.53
C ASP A 170 8.59 4.87 -2.20
N ARG A 171 8.25 5.93 -1.45
CA ARG A 171 7.59 7.11 -2.03
C ARG A 171 8.40 7.72 -3.18
N LYS A 172 9.72 7.90 -2.96
CA LYS A 172 10.63 8.45 -3.97
C LYS A 172 10.75 7.48 -5.15
N THR A 173 10.87 6.19 -4.86
CA THR A 173 10.95 5.14 -5.88
C THR A 173 9.71 5.09 -6.75
N VAL A 174 8.51 5.10 -6.17
CA VAL A 174 7.24 5.07 -6.91
C VAL A 174 7.08 6.32 -7.78
N LEU A 175 7.40 7.50 -7.25
CA LEU A 175 7.40 8.72 -8.06
C LEU A 175 8.38 8.64 -9.23
N GLN A 176 9.60 8.15 -9.00
CA GLN A 176 10.59 7.98 -10.05
C GLN A 176 10.13 6.97 -11.12
N ILE A 177 9.47 5.88 -10.71
CA ILE A 177 8.90 4.89 -11.64
C ILE A 177 7.80 5.55 -12.47
N TYR A 178 6.90 6.33 -11.85
CA TYR A 178 5.85 7.05 -12.57
C TYR A 178 6.42 8.01 -13.63
N LEU A 179 7.38 8.85 -13.26
CA LEU A 179 8.01 9.78 -14.19
C LEU A 179 8.70 9.04 -15.34
N THR A 180 9.43 7.97 -15.04
CA THR A 180 10.07 7.12 -16.05
C THR A 180 9.05 6.46 -16.98
N TYR A 181 7.92 6.02 -16.43
CA TYR A 181 6.82 5.41 -17.18
C TYR A 181 6.16 6.42 -18.13
N GLN A 182 5.89 7.65 -17.65
CA GLN A 182 5.37 8.74 -18.47
C GLN A 182 6.32 9.09 -19.62
N MET A 183 7.61 9.29 -19.33
CA MET A 183 8.62 9.54 -20.37
C MET A 183 8.65 8.43 -21.44
N ARG A 184 8.53 7.16 -21.03
CA ARG A 184 8.50 6.02 -21.96
C ARG A 184 7.22 6.02 -22.80
N LEU A 185 6.07 6.36 -22.23
CA LEU A 185 4.82 6.49 -22.98
C LEU A 185 4.84 7.67 -23.95
N ASP A 186 5.43 8.81 -23.57
CA ASP A 186 5.58 9.97 -24.44
C ASP A 186 6.54 9.70 -25.60
N ALA A 187 7.63 8.97 -25.33
CA ALA A 187 8.61 8.58 -26.34
C ALA A 187 8.12 7.42 -27.23
N ALA A 188 7.17 6.61 -26.75
CA ALA A 188 6.58 5.53 -27.52
C ALA A 188 5.71 6.12 -28.63
N SER A 189 6.28 6.25 -29.82
CA SER A 189 5.51 6.40 -31.04
C SER A 189 4.80 5.07 -31.31
N PHE A 190 3.58 4.90 -30.82
CA PHE A 190 2.74 3.80 -31.25
C PHE A 190 2.36 4.06 -32.71
N PRO A 191 2.78 3.23 -33.68
CA PRO A 191 2.16 3.29 -34.98
C PRO A 191 0.68 2.95 -34.77
N LEU A 192 -0.19 3.95 -34.87
CA LEU A 192 -1.63 3.77 -35.02
C LEU A 192 -1.88 3.18 -36.42
N THR A 193 -1.38 1.98 -36.68
CA THR A 193 -1.71 1.24 -37.90
C THR A 193 -3.08 0.61 -37.69
N ALA A 194 -4.07 1.38 -38.10
CA ALA A 194 -5.34 0.98 -38.71
C ALA A 194 -5.80 -0.45 -38.43
N ALA A 195 -6.93 -0.58 -37.72
CA ALA A 195 -7.74 -1.77 -37.79
C ALA A 195 -8.06 -2.09 -39.27
N PRO A 196 -7.91 -3.34 -39.74
CA PRO A 196 -8.51 -3.74 -41.00
C PRO A 196 -10.04 -3.76 -40.83
N LEU A 197 -10.72 -3.29 -41.88
CA LEU A 197 -12.17 -3.22 -42.07
C LEU A 197 -12.91 -4.52 -41.70
#